data_AF-A0A229R7S8-F1
#
_entry.id   AF-A0A229R7S8-F1
#
_cell.length_a   1.000
_cell.length_b   1.000
_cell.length_c   1.000
_cell.angle_alpha   90.00
_cell.angle_beta   90.00
_cell.angle_gamma   90.00
#
_symmetry.space_group_name_H-M   'P 1'
#
loop_
_entity.id
_entity.type
_entity.pdbx_description
1 polymer ?
#
loop_
_entity_poly.entity_id
_entity_poly.type
_entity_poly.pdbx_seq_one_letter_code
_entity_poly.pdbx_strand_id
1 'polypeptide(L)'
;MRRTAARIAFATVSATAAAVLLSACGSDKPADTGRHADPAALAWVDKVCSGVATGSAKLSQPPAFDPANPQGTKTAMVGFLNSLTAALDDMAGGIRNAGVPPVPDGQSAVDKATTTLGETKSKVSATLTKMQDAKVTDQASLQKVVADADSTMSGLSEPEGPIKHLRANPELNLAFAESTTCRQVYGGNA
;
A
#
# COMPACT_ATOMS: atom_id res chain seq x y z
N MET A 1 -29.93 -55.81 8.16
CA MET A 1 -29.15 -56.90 7.56
C MET A 1 -27.76 -56.90 8.19
N ARG A 2 -27.42 -58.00 8.88
CA ARG A 2 -26.09 -58.25 9.48
C ARG A 2 -25.06 -58.48 8.37
N ARG A 3 -23.82 -58.02 8.56
CA ARG A 3 -22.59 -58.74 8.18
C ARG A 3 -21.45 -58.33 9.12
N THR A 4 -20.74 -59.36 9.57
CA THR A 4 -19.81 -59.42 10.70
C THR A 4 -18.40 -59.71 10.17
N ALA A 5 -17.38 -59.31 10.95
CA ALA A 5 -16.00 -59.84 11.01
C ALA A 5 -15.07 -59.55 9.79
N ALA A 6 -13.75 -59.46 9.90
CA ALA A 6 -12.83 -60.02 10.90
C ALA A 6 -11.52 -59.21 11.01
N ARG A 7 -10.85 -59.40 12.15
CA ARG A 7 -9.52 -58.89 12.52
C ARG A 7 -8.41 -59.67 11.81
N ILE A 8 -7.32 -59.01 11.42
CA ILE A 8 -5.99 -59.64 11.34
C ILE A 8 -4.95 -58.65 11.85
N ALA A 9 -4.26 -59.06 12.91
CA ALA A 9 -3.06 -58.41 13.45
C ALA A 9 -1.84 -59.21 12.99
N PHE A 10 -0.78 -58.53 12.59
CA PHE A 10 0.57 -59.09 12.49
C PHE A 10 1.55 -58.14 13.18
N ALA A 11 2.34 -58.71 14.09
CA ALA A 11 3.43 -58.06 14.81
C ALA A 11 4.71 -58.87 14.57
N THR A 12 5.80 -58.21 14.17
CA THR A 12 7.21 -58.69 14.18
C THR A 12 8.12 -57.43 14.11
N VAL A 13 8.80 -57.02 15.18
CA VAL A 13 10.14 -57.42 15.72
C VAL A 13 11.35 -56.78 15.00
N SER A 14 11.96 -55.81 15.70
CA SER A 14 13.39 -55.52 15.97
C SER A 14 14.44 -55.21 14.89
N ALA A 15 15.20 -54.12 15.16
CA ALA A 15 16.68 -54.02 15.24
C ALA A 15 17.36 -52.90 14.42
N THR A 16 18.15 -52.12 15.16
CA THR A 16 19.09 -51.01 14.87
C THR A 16 20.03 -51.14 13.66
N ALA A 17 20.28 -50.01 12.95
CA ALA A 17 21.59 -49.62 12.42
C ALA A 17 21.65 -48.12 12.05
N ALA A 18 22.83 -47.52 12.17
CA ALA A 18 23.12 -46.09 12.20
C ALA A 18 23.29 -45.40 10.83
N ALA A 19 23.01 -44.08 10.86
CA ALA A 19 23.61 -42.95 10.14
C ALA A 19 24.06 -43.10 8.66
N VAL A 20 23.45 -42.29 7.78
CA VAL A 20 24.18 -41.43 6.82
C VAL A 20 23.44 -40.09 6.67
N LEU A 21 24.13 -39.01 7.00
CA LEU A 21 23.74 -37.63 6.76
C LEU A 21 23.85 -37.31 5.26
N LEU A 22 22.73 -37.02 4.61
CA LEU A 22 22.68 -36.21 3.38
C LEU A 22 21.52 -35.23 3.53
N SER A 23 21.72 -34.18 4.32
CA SER A 23 20.86 -33.00 4.30
C SER A 23 21.04 -32.28 2.96
N ALA A 24 20.24 -32.68 1.99
CA ALA A 24 20.10 -31.96 0.73
C ALA A 24 19.61 -30.53 1.03
N CYS A 25 20.44 -29.56 0.65
CA CYS A 25 20.05 -28.16 0.49
C CYS A 25 18.88 -28.10 -0.51
N GLY A 26 17.72 -27.70 -0.01
CA GLY A 26 16.49 -27.59 -0.78
C GLY A 26 15.33 -27.39 0.16
N SER A 27 15.36 -26.30 0.94
CA SER A 27 14.24 -25.93 1.80
C SER A 27 13.12 -25.33 0.95
N ASP A 28 12.38 -26.19 0.25
CA ASP A 28 10.96 -25.97 0.01
C ASP A 28 10.27 -26.02 1.39
N LYS A 29 10.27 -24.90 2.10
CA LYS A 29 9.48 -24.76 3.32
C LYS A 29 7.99 -24.68 2.91
N PRO A 30 7.11 -25.55 3.45
CA PRO A 30 5.68 -25.34 3.37
C PRO A 30 5.32 -23.97 3.93
N ALA A 31 4.29 -23.31 3.39
CA ALA A 31 3.76 -22.07 3.95
C ALA A 31 3.43 -22.29 5.45
N ASP A 32 4.09 -21.53 6.31
CA ASP A 32 3.99 -21.65 7.75
C ASP A 32 2.65 -21.07 8.23
N THR A 33 1.66 -21.96 8.39
CA THR A 33 0.30 -21.64 8.86
C THR A 33 0.35 -21.32 10.37
N GLY A 34 0.93 -20.17 10.71
CA GLY A 34 1.15 -19.74 12.08
C GLY A 34 2.22 -18.64 12.25
N ARG A 35 2.87 -18.20 11.17
CA ARG A 35 3.82 -17.09 11.24
C ARG A 35 3.06 -15.78 11.46
N HIS A 36 3.37 -15.13 12.59
CA HIS A 36 2.90 -13.79 12.92
C HIS A 36 3.96 -12.74 12.58
N ALA A 37 3.52 -11.49 12.40
CA ALA A 37 4.41 -10.38 12.24
C ALA A 37 5.28 -10.20 13.50
N ASP A 38 6.53 -9.78 13.30
CA ASP A 38 7.34 -9.32 14.41
C ASP A 38 6.66 -8.11 15.08
N PRO A 39 6.53 -8.05 16.42
CA PRO A 39 5.84 -6.96 17.10
C PRO A 39 6.41 -5.56 16.80
N ALA A 40 7.72 -5.44 16.57
CA ALA A 40 8.33 -4.16 16.25
C ALA A 40 8.06 -3.76 14.79
N ALA A 41 8.03 -4.72 13.87
CA ALA A 41 7.58 -4.48 12.49
C ALA A 41 6.10 -4.08 12.44
N LEU A 42 5.25 -4.74 13.23
CA LEU A 42 3.82 -4.41 13.36
C LEU A 42 3.63 -2.99 13.90
N ALA A 43 4.32 -2.64 15.00
CA ALA A 43 4.26 -1.29 15.58
C ALA A 43 4.77 -0.21 14.61
N TRP A 44 5.79 -0.52 13.82
CA TRP A 44 6.29 0.39 12.78
C TRP A 44 5.23 0.62 11.69
N VAL A 45 4.60 -0.46 11.21
CA VAL A 45 3.54 -0.40 10.19
C VAL A 45 2.32 0.36 10.71
N ASP A 46 1.91 0.15 11.97
CA ASP A 46 0.83 0.92 12.60
C ASP A 46 1.11 2.42 12.60
N LYS A 47 2.35 2.81 12.91
CA LYS A 47 2.78 4.22 12.88
C LYS A 47 2.70 4.81 11.46
N VAL A 48 3.14 4.06 10.45
CA VAL A 48 3.00 4.47 9.04
C VAL A 48 1.54 4.67 8.67
N CYS A 49 0.68 3.69 8.96
CA CYS A 49 -0.73 3.73 8.61
C CYS A 49 -1.51 4.82 9.37
N SER A 50 -1.14 5.14 10.60
CA SER A 50 -1.70 6.30 11.32
C SER A 50 -1.33 7.62 10.64
N GLY A 51 -0.11 7.75 10.13
CA GLY A 51 0.32 8.90 9.34
C GLY A 51 -0.48 9.03 8.05
N VAL A 52 -0.69 7.91 7.35
CA VAL A 52 -1.47 7.90 6.11
C VAL A 52 -2.96 8.19 6.34
N ALA A 53 -3.58 7.62 7.38
CA ALA A 53 -4.98 7.87 7.72
C ALA A 53 -5.29 9.38 7.84
N THR A 54 -4.36 10.14 8.44
CA THR A 54 -4.45 11.61 8.57
C THR A 54 -4.48 12.30 7.21
N GLY A 55 -3.65 11.85 6.26
CA GLY A 55 -3.63 12.36 4.89
C GLY A 55 -4.87 11.94 4.10
N SER A 56 -5.27 10.67 4.19
CA SER A 56 -6.45 10.12 3.48
C SER A 56 -7.75 10.79 3.89
N ALA A 57 -7.92 11.13 5.17
CA ALA A 57 -9.11 11.86 5.64
C ALA A 57 -9.27 13.20 4.91
N LYS A 58 -8.17 13.93 4.65
CA LYS A 58 -8.17 15.20 3.90
C LYS A 58 -8.58 15.05 2.43
N LEU A 59 -8.43 13.85 1.86
CA LEU A 59 -8.72 13.56 0.44
C LEU A 59 -10.06 12.87 0.21
N SER A 60 -10.69 12.38 1.27
CA SER A 60 -11.95 11.64 1.20
C SER A 60 -13.17 12.47 0.78
N GLN A 61 -13.02 13.79 0.66
CA GLN A 61 -14.06 14.71 0.24
C GLN A 61 -13.69 15.34 -1.11
N PRO A 62 -14.13 14.76 -2.24
CA PRO A 62 -13.97 15.41 -3.53
C PRO A 62 -14.70 16.76 -3.51
N PRO A 63 -14.14 17.82 -4.10
CA PRO A 63 -14.81 19.11 -4.15
C PRO A 63 -16.15 19.00 -4.89
N ALA A 64 -17.13 19.79 -4.48
CA ALA A 64 -18.37 19.93 -5.24
C ALA A 64 -18.05 20.62 -6.58
N PHE A 65 -18.49 20.00 -7.68
CA PHE A 65 -18.34 20.54 -9.03
C PHE A 65 -19.66 21.14 -9.49
N ASP A 66 -19.62 22.39 -9.96
CA ASP A 66 -20.76 23.04 -10.59
C ASP A 66 -20.45 23.24 -12.09
N PRO A 67 -21.03 22.41 -12.98
CA PRO A 67 -20.81 22.50 -14.41
C PRO A 67 -21.39 23.78 -15.03
N ALA A 68 -22.26 24.52 -14.32
CA ALA A 68 -22.74 25.83 -14.73
C ALA A 68 -21.78 26.96 -14.35
N ASN A 69 -20.75 26.68 -13.54
CA ASN A 69 -19.74 27.64 -13.10
C ASN A 69 -18.32 27.14 -13.37
N PRO A 70 -17.80 27.33 -14.61
CA PRO A 70 -16.47 26.85 -15.00
C PRO A 70 -15.33 27.40 -14.12
N GLN A 71 -15.44 28.66 -13.67
CA GLN A 71 -14.46 29.28 -12.77
C GLN A 71 -14.50 28.68 -11.36
N GLY A 72 -15.71 28.47 -10.84
CA GLY A 72 -15.92 27.81 -9.56
C GLY A 72 -15.33 26.40 -9.58
N THR A 73 -15.60 25.65 -10.65
CA THR A 73 -15.04 24.31 -10.85
C THR A 73 -13.51 24.32 -10.91
N LYS A 74 -12.90 25.22 -11.69
CA LYS A 74 -11.43 25.41 -11.70
C LYS A 74 -10.88 25.66 -10.29
N THR A 75 -11.49 26.59 -9.57
CA THR A 75 -11.08 26.97 -8.20
C THR A 75 -11.13 25.78 -7.25
N ALA A 76 -12.20 24.98 -7.33
CA ALA A 76 -12.38 23.81 -6.49
C ALA A 76 -11.36 22.70 -6.81
N MET A 77 -11.05 22.48 -8.09
CA MET A 77 -9.99 21.55 -8.52
C MET A 77 -8.60 21.98 -8.04
N VAL A 78 -8.28 23.28 -8.14
CA VAL A 78 -7.02 23.84 -7.60
C VAL A 78 -6.92 23.61 -6.09
N GLY A 79 -8.00 23.86 -5.35
CA GLY A 79 -8.05 23.59 -3.91
C GLY A 79 -7.85 22.11 -3.55
N PHE A 80 -8.44 21.21 -4.34
CA PHE A 80 -8.26 19.78 -4.19
C PHE A 80 -6.81 19.33 -4.48
N LEU A 81 -6.22 19.77 -5.59
CA LEU A 81 -4.83 19.47 -5.93
C LEU A 81 -3.84 20.00 -4.88
N ASN A 82 -4.12 21.17 -4.29
CA ASN A 82 -3.32 21.70 -3.18
C ASN A 82 -3.43 20.81 -1.92
N SER A 83 -4.63 20.35 -1.60
CA SER A 83 -4.86 19.41 -0.48
C SER A 83 -4.18 18.06 -0.73
N LEU A 84 -4.17 17.60 -1.98
CA LEU A 84 -3.46 16.39 -2.41
C LEU A 84 -1.94 16.51 -2.25
N THR A 85 -1.35 17.63 -2.66
CA THR A 85 0.08 17.89 -2.44
C THR A 85 0.44 17.85 -0.95
N ALA A 86 -0.38 18.46 -0.09
CA ALA A 86 -0.16 18.44 1.36
C ALA A 86 -0.30 17.02 1.96
N ALA A 87 -1.30 16.25 1.51
CA ALA A 87 -1.47 14.87 1.97
C ALA A 87 -0.30 13.96 1.54
N LEU A 88 0.25 14.16 0.33
CA LEU A 88 1.44 13.44 -0.14
C LEU A 88 2.68 13.76 0.71
N ASP A 89 2.83 15.01 1.16
CA ASP A 89 3.86 15.40 2.12
C ASP A 89 3.67 14.75 3.49
N ASP A 90 2.44 14.77 4.01
CA ASP A 90 2.10 14.16 5.29
C ASP A 90 2.40 12.65 5.28
N MET A 91 2.07 11.96 4.18
CA MET A 91 2.40 10.53 4.02
C MET A 91 3.91 10.28 3.99
N ALA A 92 4.66 11.07 3.22
CA ALA A 92 6.12 10.93 3.17
C ALA A 92 6.77 11.27 4.52
N GLY A 93 6.26 12.28 5.21
CA GLY A 93 6.65 12.63 6.57
C GLY A 93 6.35 11.51 7.57
N GLY A 94 5.16 10.91 7.50
CA GLY A 94 4.75 9.78 8.34
C GLY A 94 5.69 8.58 8.20
N ILE A 95 6.04 8.21 6.96
CA ILE A 95 7.00 7.13 6.69
C ILE A 95 8.38 7.47 7.26
N ARG A 96 8.91 8.67 7.01
CA ARG A 96 10.23 9.08 7.55
C ARG A 96 10.24 9.14 9.08
N ASN A 97 9.18 9.66 9.67
CA ASN A 97 9.03 9.77 11.12
C ASN A 97 8.89 8.41 11.79
N ALA A 98 8.42 7.37 11.09
CA ALA A 98 8.42 5.99 11.56
C ALA A 98 9.83 5.44 11.73
N GLY A 99 10.82 6.00 11.04
CA GLY A 99 12.22 5.56 11.06
C GLY A 99 12.43 4.33 10.18
N VAL A 100 13.58 3.68 10.35
CA VAL A 100 13.91 2.45 9.62
C VAL A 100 13.08 1.29 10.16
N PRO A 101 12.33 0.54 9.32
CA PRO A 101 11.61 -0.62 9.81
C PRO A 101 12.61 -1.70 10.26
N PRO A 102 12.32 -2.42 11.37
CA PRO A 102 13.22 -3.42 11.95
C PRO A 102 13.17 -4.75 11.18
N VAL A 103 13.40 -4.71 9.88
CA VAL A 103 13.39 -5.87 8.97
C VAL A 103 14.59 -5.79 8.01
N PRO A 104 15.02 -6.93 7.41
CA PRO A 104 16.00 -6.91 6.34
C PRO A 104 15.59 -5.98 5.19
N ASP A 105 16.54 -5.20 4.67
CA ASP A 105 16.33 -4.24 3.58
C ASP A 105 15.25 -3.16 3.83
N GLY A 106 14.86 -2.97 5.09
CA GLY A 106 13.79 -2.04 5.48
C GLY A 106 14.02 -0.59 5.02
N GLN A 107 15.26 -0.11 5.08
CA GLN A 107 15.60 1.23 4.59
C GLN A 107 15.37 1.36 3.08
N SER A 108 15.78 0.36 2.30
CA SER A 108 15.60 0.36 0.83
C SER A 108 14.13 0.41 0.45
N ALA A 109 13.26 -0.28 1.20
CA ALA A 109 11.82 -0.22 1.02
C ALA A 109 11.26 1.20 1.30
N VAL A 110 11.71 1.84 2.38
CA VAL A 110 11.36 3.23 2.73
C VAL A 110 11.81 4.22 1.66
N ASP A 111 13.05 4.09 1.17
CA ASP A 111 13.61 4.99 0.16
C ASP A 111 12.81 4.91 -1.15
N LYS A 112 12.47 3.71 -1.60
CA LYS A 112 11.61 3.51 -2.78
C LYS A 112 10.22 4.12 -2.58
N ALA A 113 9.56 3.83 -1.45
CA ALA A 113 8.24 4.38 -1.15
C ALA A 113 8.24 5.91 -1.11
N THR A 114 9.22 6.52 -0.45
CA THR A 114 9.32 7.99 -0.35
C THR A 114 9.74 8.65 -1.65
N THR A 115 10.53 7.97 -2.50
CA THR A 115 10.85 8.42 -3.86
C THR A 115 9.59 8.48 -4.72
N THR A 116 8.80 7.40 -4.76
CA THR A 116 7.53 7.36 -5.52
C THR A 116 6.52 8.39 -5.02
N LEU A 117 6.46 8.65 -3.71
CA LEU A 117 5.67 9.77 -3.17
C LEU A 117 6.15 11.13 -3.68
N GLY A 118 7.47 11.35 -3.72
CA GLY A 118 8.07 12.58 -4.25
C GLY A 118 7.80 12.79 -5.75
N GLU A 119 7.89 11.74 -6.55
CA GLU A 119 7.53 11.79 -7.97
C GLU A 119 6.05 12.09 -8.18
N THR A 120 5.17 11.44 -7.39
CA THR A 120 3.72 11.67 -7.41
C THR A 120 3.40 13.11 -7.05
N LYS A 121 3.99 13.64 -5.96
CA LYS A 121 3.85 15.03 -5.53
C LYS A 121 4.31 16.00 -6.61
N SER A 122 5.41 15.70 -7.30
CA SER A 122 5.94 16.55 -8.36
C SER A 122 4.96 16.65 -9.53
N LYS A 123 4.35 15.53 -9.94
CA LYS A 123 3.30 15.53 -10.97
C LYS A 123 2.06 16.31 -10.53
N VAL A 124 1.56 16.09 -9.31
CA VAL A 124 0.40 16.82 -8.77
C VAL A 124 0.68 18.32 -8.69
N SER A 125 1.87 18.72 -8.22
CA SER A 125 2.30 20.12 -8.15
C SER A 125 2.39 20.76 -9.54
N ALA A 126 2.92 20.04 -10.53
CA ALA A 126 2.96 20.53 -11.91
C ALA A 126 1.55 20.74 -12.49
N THR A 127 0.63 19.80 -12.24
CA THR A 127 -0.79 19.94 -12.61
C THR A 127 -1.44 21.13 -11.92
N LEU A 128 -1.19 21.32 -10.62
CA LEU A 128 -1.67 22.44 -9.84
C LEU A 128 -1.25 23.78 -10.46
N THR A 129 0.03 23.95 -10.76
CA THR A 129 0.56 25.18 -11.40
C THR A 129 -0.08 25.43 -12.76
N LYS A 130 -0.12 24.41 -13.64
CA LYS A 130 -0.76 24.55 -14.96
C LYS A 130 -2.23 24.95 -14.84
N MET A 131 -2.95 24.33 -13.90
CA MET A 131 -4.35 24.63 -13.69
C MET A 131 -4.55 26.03 -13.12
N GLN A 132 -3.71 26.49 -12.19
CA GLN A 132 -3.75 27.87 -11.67
C GLN A 132 -3.57 28.89 -12.80
N ASP A 133 -2.60 28.66 -13.69
CA ASP A 133 -2.26 29.55 -14.80
C ASP A 133 -3.27 29.52 -15.96
N ALA A 134 -4.09 28.47 -16.05
CA ALA A 134 -5.00 28.29 -17.16
C ALA A 134 -6.13 29.34 -17.18
N LYS A 135 -6.42 29.88 -18.36
CA LYS A 135 -7.60 30.73 -18.58
C LYS A 135 -8.80 29.84 -18.85
N VAL A 136 -9.74 29.82 -17.91
CA VAL A 136 -11.07 29.25 -18.09
C VAL A 136 -12.01 30.42 -18.32
N THR A 137 -12.90 30.36 -19.30
CA THR A 137 -13.92 31.40 -19.57
C THR A 137 -15.30 30.80 -19.80
N ASP A 138 -15.35 29.50 -20.06
CA ASP A 138 -16.52 28.74 -20.48
C ASP A 138 -16.25 27.24 -20.23
N GLN A 139 -17.23 26.41 -20.58
CA GLN A 139 -17.13 24.96 -20.36
C GLN A 139 -16.07 24.29 -21.24
N ALA A 140 -15.85 24.78 -22.47
CA ALA A 140 -14.91 24.16 -23.40
C ALA A 140 -13.45 24.40 -22.94
N SER A 141 -13.16 25.61 -22.48
CA SER A 141 -11.86 25.95 -21.87
C SER A 141 -11.63 25.18 -20.58
N LEU A 142 -12.65 24.96 -19.74
CA LEU A 142 -12.53 24.09 -18.57
C LEU A 142 -12.21 22.64 -18.98
N GLN A 143 -12.97 22.07 -19.92
CA GLN A 143 -12.76 20.69 -20.39
C GLN A 143 -11.34 20.48 -20.90
N LYS A 144 -10.77 21.46 -21.62
CA LYS A 144 -9.38 21.43 -22.07
C LYS A 144 -8.40 21.36 -20.89
N VAL A 145 -8.61 22.19 -19.87
CA VAL A 145 -7.75 22.20 -18.67
C VAL A 145 -7.84 20.88 -17.90
N VAL A 146 -9.03 20.30 -17.79
CA VAL A 146 -9.23 18.97 -17.19
C VAL A 146 -8.49 17.89 -17.98
N ALA A 147 -8.63 17.87 -19.30
CA ALA A 147 -7.94 16.90 -20.15
C ALA A 147 -6.40 17.02 -20.07
N ASP A 148 -5.87 18.25 -20.03
CA ASP A 148 -4.44 18.50 -19.86
C ASP A 148 -3.94 18.06 -18.47
N ALA A 149 -4.78 18.20 -17.45
CA ALA A 149 -4.53 17.71 -16.09
C ALA A 149 -4.49 16.18 -16.04
N ASP A 150 -5.46 15.50 -16.64
CA ASP A 150 -5.51 14.03 -16.75
C ASP A 150 -4.27 13.48 -17.45
N SER A 151 -3.85 14.12 -18.54
CA SER A 151 -2.63 13.76 -19.26
C SER A 151 -1.38 13.90 -18.37
N THR A 152 -1.27 14.99 -17.62
CA THR A 152 -0.13 15.22 -16.69
C THR A 152 -0.13 14.22 -15.53
N MET A 153 -1.31 13.84 -15.03
CA MET A 153 -1.49 12.90 -13.93
C MET A 153 -1.52 11.43 -14.38
N SER A 154 -1.37 11.17 -15.68
CA SER A 154 -1.35 9.81 -16.21
C SER A 154 -0.26 8.95 -15.53
N GLY A 155 -0.61 7.68 -15.30
CA GLY A 155 0.26 6.71 -14.63
C GLY A 155 0.33 6.86 -13.10
N LEU A 156 -0.48 7.73 -12.48
CA LEU A 156 -0.63 7.78 -11.02
C LEU A 156 -1.64 6.76 -10.46
N SER A 157 -2.37 6.05 -11.31
CA SER A 157 -3.48 5.16 -10.95
C SER A 157 -3.06 3.77 -10.46
N GLU A 158 -1.84 3.61 -9.91
CA GLU A 158 -1.41 2.34 -9.33
C GLU A 158 -2.23 2.05 -8.06
N PRO A 159 -2.99 0.93 -7.99
CA PRO A 159 -3.93 0.68 -6.89
C PRO A 159 -3.29 0.64 -5.51
N GLU A 160 -2.07 0.10 -5.40
CA GLU A 160 -1.33 0.01 -4.14
C GLU A 160 -0.50 1.26 -3.83
N GLY A 161 -0.36 2.16 -4.82
CA GLY A 161 0.44 3.37 -4.70
C GLY A 161 1.87 3.10 -4.21
N PRO A 162 2.45 4.01 -3.42
CA PRO A 162 3.82 3.87 -2.89
C PRO A 162 3.99 2.75 -1.86
N ILE A 163 2.91 2.25 -1.25
CA ILE A 163 2.97 1.20 -0.22
C ILE A 163 3.39 -0.15 -0.80
N LYS A 164 3.23 -0.36 -2.12
CA LYS A 164 3.74 -1.57 -2.80
C LYS A 164 5.23 -1.82 -2.53
N HIS A 165 6.02 -0.75 -2.40
CA HIS A 165 7.44 -0.85 -2.12
C HIS A 165 7.73 -1.34 -0.71
N LEU A 166 6.88 -1.01 0.26
CA LEU A 166 6.95 -1.53 1.63
C LEU A 166 6.46 -2.98 1.69
N ARG A 167 5.35 -3.30 1.01
CA ARG A 167 4.77 -4.65 0.94
C ARG A 167 5.58 -5.64 0.11
N ALA A 168 6.53 -5.17 -0.70
CA ALA A 168 7.46 -6.06 -1.39
C ALA A 168 8.42 -6.78 -0.41
N ASN A 169 8.61 -6.26 0.81
CA ASN A 169 9.29 -6.98 1.88
C ASN A 169 8.29 -7.92 2.59
N PRO A 170 8.59 -9.23 2.73
CA PRO A 170 7.62 -10.20 3.24
C PRO A 170 7.28 -10.00 4.73
N GLU A 171 8.22 -9.57 5.56
CA GLU A 171 7.97 -9.26 6.97
C GLU A 171 7.04 -8.05 7.13
N LEU A 172 7.26 -6.99 6.34
CA LEU A 172 6.38 -5.82 6.32
C LEU A 172 5.01 -6.19 5.75
N ASN A 173 4.95 -6.99 4.69
CA ASN A 173 3.67 -7.41 4.13
C ASN A 173 2.81 -8.14 5.15
N LEU A 174 3.41 -9.04 5.93
CA LEU A 174 2.73 -9.73 7.03
C LEU A 174 2.27 -8.73 8.10
N ALA A 175 3.11 -7.79 8.50
CA ALA A 175 2.74 -6.72 9.43
C ALA A 175 1.59 -5.83 8.90
N PHE A 176 1.57 -5.49 7.61
CA PHE A 176 0.47 -4.76 6.97
C PHE A 176 -0.83 -5.57 6.96
N ALA A 177 -0.77 -6.88 6.79
CA ALA A 177 -1.95 -7.75 6.83
C ALA A 177 -2.52 -7.87 8.26
N GLU A 178 -1.66 -7.93 9.27
CA GLU A 178 -2.06 -8.08 10.67
C GLU A 178 -2.45 -6.75 11.35
N SER A 179 -1.97 -5.61 10.86
CA SER A 179 -2.30 -4.27 11.39
C SER A 179 -3.77 -3.90 11.21
N THR A 180 -4.47 -3.68 12.31
CA THR A 180 -5.84 -3.13 12.31
C THR A 180 -5.88 -1.72 11.74
N THR A 181 -4.89 -0.89 12.08
CA THR A 181 -4.78 0.49 11.59
C THR A 181 -4.68 0.52 10.07
N CYS A 182 -3.83 -0.33 9.49
CA CYS A 182 -3.68 -0.40 8.04
C CYS A 182 -4.90 -0.97 7.35
N ARG A 183 -5.63 -1.92 7.95
CA ARG A 183 -6.90 -2.40 7.39
C ARG A 183 -7.96 -1.29 7.33
N GLN A 184 -7.99 -0.36 8.28
CA GLN A 184 -8.90 0.78 8.21
C GLN A 184 -8.58 1.73 7.05
N VAL A 185 -7.30 1.85 6.69
CA VAL A 185 -6.83 2.73 5.61
C VAL A 185 -6.90 2.08 4.22
N TYR A 186 -6.51 0.80 4.12
CA TYR A 186 -6.31 0.09 2.85
C TYR A 186 -7.26 -1.10 2.64
N GLY A 187 -8.03 -1.51 3.64
CA GLY A 187 -8.91 -2.70 3.60
C GLY A 187 -10.21 -2.51 2.84
N GLY A 188 -10.30 -1.50 1.95
CA GLY A 188 -11.47 -1.23 1.12
C GLY A 188 -11.69 -2.23 -0.03
N ASN A 189 -10.81 -3.23 -0.21
CA ASN A 189 -10.99 -4.32 -1.15
C ASN A 189 -10.58 -5.64 -0.48
N ALA A 190 -11.58 -6.36 0.04
CA ALA A 190 -11.56 -7.80 0.20
C ALA A 190 -12.72 -8.37 -0.63
#